data_AF-A0A845UWR7-F1
#
_entry.id   AF-A0A845UWR7-F1
#
_cell.length_a   1.000
_cell.length_b   1.000
_cell.length_c   1.000
_cell.angle_alpha   90.00
_cell.angle_beta   90.00
_cell.angle_gamma   90.00
#
_symmetry.space_group_name_H-M   'P 1'
#
loop_
_entity.id
_entity.type
_entity.pdbx_description
1 polymer ?
#
loop_
_entity_poly.entity_id
_entity_poly.type
_entity_poly.pdbx_seq_one_letter_code
_entity_poly.pdbx_strand_id
1 'polypeptide(L)'
;MNTQVKICRTQRGLTLIEVLVAALVLAIGLAGLAGLNLRSLQASHSAYFSSIASMIAIDAEERAWLELGETGSYSLSDIESDVLAEWSFTNLPQLDVEISQVATGNGWIDVDIEISWADSRFGLADDAEEFAYRTRLPVAP
;
A
#
# COMPACT_ATOMS: atom_id res chain seq x y z
N MET A 1 55.10 -45.26 10.83
CA MET A 1 55.09 -45.22 9.35
C MET A 1 53.72 -44.68 8.93
N ASN A 2 53.70 -43.50 8.32
CA ASN A 2 52.48 -42.76 8.00
C ASN A 2 52.21 -42.91 6.50
N THR A 3 51.22 -43.71 6.13
CA THR A 3 50.89 -43.98 4.72
C THR A 3 49.88 -42.94 4.24
N GLN A 4 50.37 -41.91 3.56
CA GLN A 4 49.52 -40.90 2.92
C GLN A 4 48.95 -41.47 1.62
N VAL A 5 47.63 -41.67 1.59
CA VAL A 5 46.89 -42.09 0.40
C VAL A 5 46.65 -40.87 -0.48
N LYS A 6 47.32 -40.79 -1.65
CA LYS A 6 47.03 -39.78 -2.67
C LYS A 6 45.74 -40.15 -3.39
N ILE A 7 44.66 -39.43 -3.09
CA ILE A 7 43.40 -39.53 -3.83
C ILE A 7 43.54 -38.70 -5.11
N CYS A 8 43.81 -39.35 -6.25
CA CYS A 8 43.68 -38.70 -7.56
C CYS A 8 42.20 -38.59 -7.92
N ARG A 9 41.63 -37.39 -7.83
CA ARG A 9 40.30 -37.09 -8.38
C ARG A 9 40.40 -36.97 -9.90
N THR A 10 39.80 -37.90 -10.62
CA THR A 10 39.55 -37.77 -12.07
C THR A 10 38.46 -36.73 -12.31
N GLN A 11 38.80 -35.63 -12.96
CA GLN A 11 37.86 -34.60 -13.38
C GLN A 11 37.13 -35.09 -14.64
N ARG A 12 35.85 -35.45 -14.51
CA ARG A 12 35.01 -35.77 -15.68
C ARG A 12 34.57 -34.45 -16.29
N GLY A 13 34.87 -34.25 -17.59
CA GLY A 13 34.41 -33.08 -18.32
C GLY A 13 32.89 -33.07 -18.44
N LEU A 14 32.30 -31.88 -18.46
CA LEU A 14 30.86 -31.70 -18.65
C LEU A 14 30.49 -31.96 -20.11
N THR A 15 29.35 -32.63 -20.32
CA THR A 15 28.83 -32.84 -21.66
C THR A 15 28.06 -31.60 -22.15
N LEU A 16 27.95 -31.40 -23.47
CA LEU A 16 27.21 -30.24 -24.02
C LEU A 16 25.73 -30.26 -23.62
N ILE A 17 25.12 -31.45 -23.56
CA ILE A 17 23.73 -31.63 -23.14
C ILE A 17 23.54 -31.26 -21.66
N GLU A 18 24.51 -31.56 -20.80
CA GLU A 18 24.47 -31.26 -19.37
C GLU A 18 24.51 -29.74 -19.10
N VAL A 19 25.36 -29.02 -19.82
CA VAL A 19 25.42 -27.54 -19.73
C VAL A 19 24.12 -26.92 -20.25
N LEU A 20 23.53 -27.45 -21.32
CA LEU A 20 22.26 -26.95 -21.85
C LEU A 20 21.09 -27.19 -20.89
N VAL A 21 21.02 -28.37 -20.26
CA VAL A 21 20.01 -28.67 -19.23
C VAL A 21 20.21 -27.79 -18.01
N ALA A 22 21.45 -27.59 -17.55
CA ALA A 22 21.75 -26.69 -16.45
C ALA A 22 21.36 -25.24 -16.76
N ALA A 23 21.67 -24.75 -17.96
CA ALA A 23 21.30 -23.41 -18.41
C ALA A 23 19.77 -23.24 -18.51
N LEU A 24 19.06 -24.28 -18.99
CA LEU A 24 17.59 -24.28 -19.06
C LEU A 24 16.97 -24.16 -17.65
N VAL A 25 17.39 -25.01 -16.71
CA VAL A 25 16.90 -24.98 -15.33
C VAL A 25 17.19 -23.63 -14.67
N LEU A 26 18.39 -23.09 -14.88
CA LEU A 26 18.79 -21.78 -14.37
C LEU A 26 17.93 -20.66 -14.96
N ALA A 27 17.65 -20.68 -16.26
CA ALA A 27 16.80 -19.68 -16.90
C ALA A 27 15.39 -19.67 -16.32
N ILE A 28 14.79 -20.85 -16.10
CA ILE A 28 13.47 -20.98 -15.47
C ILE A 28 13.51 -20.44 -14.02
N GLY A 29 14.56 -20.77 -13.26
CA GLY A 29 14.75 -20.28 -11.89
C GLY A 29 14.85 -18.75 -11.81
N LEU A 30 15.61 -18.12 -12.70
CA LEU A 30 15.74 -16.66 -12.76
C LEU A 30 14.45 -15.97 -13.22
N ALA A 31 13.71 -16.57 -14.16
CA ALA A 31 12.40 -16.06 -14.56
C ALA A 31 11.41 -16.07 -13.37
N GLY A 32 11.42 -17.14 -12.57
CA GLY A 32 10.65 -17.22 -11.32
C GLY A 32 11.05 -16.13 -10.32
N LEU A 33 12.35 -15.93 -10.10
CA LEU A 33 12.87 -14.89 -9.20
C LEU A 33 12.45 -13.48 -9.66
N ALA A 34 12.53 -13.20 -10.96
CA ALA A 34 12.10 -11.91 -11.52
C ALA A 34 10.60 -11.67 -11.26
N GLY A 35 9.75 -12.69 -11.43
CA GLY A 35 8.33 -12.61 -11.10
C GLY A 35 8.07 -12.31 -9.61
N LEU A 36 8.85 -12.92 -8.70
CA LEU A 36 8.76 -12.63 -7.27
C LEU A 36 9.21 -11.19 -6.93
N ASN A 37 10.28 -10.70 -7.57
CA ASN A 37 10.73 -9.32 -7.38
C ASN A 37 9.67 -8.30 -7.81
N LEU A 38 8.98 -8.53 -8.93
CA LEU A 38 7.89 -7.65 -9.38
C LEU A 38 6.74 -7.63 -8.37
N ARG A 39 6.33 -8.79 -7.84
CA ARG A 39 5.29 -8.88 -6.80
C ARG A 39 5.72 -8.18 -5.51
N SER A 40 6.99 -8.30 -5.13
CA SER A 40 7.52 -7.59 -3.98
C SER A 40 7.45 -6.07 -4.15
N LEU A 41 7.75 -5.55 -5.35
CA LEU A 41 7.63 -4.11 -5.64
C LEU A 41 6.18 -3.64 -5.57
N GLN A 42 5.25 -4.41 -6.14
CA GLN A 42 3.81 -4.11 -6.06
C GLN A 42 3.33 -4.04 -4.61
N ALA A 43 3.69 -5.04 -3.79
CA ALA A 43 3.33 -5.08 -2.37
C ALA A 43 3.90 -3.90 -1.59
N SER A 44 5.17 -3.54 -1.82
CA SER A 44 5.79 -2.37 -1.18
C SER A 44 5.08 -1.07 -1.54
N HIS A 45 4.61 -0.94 -2.78
CA HIS A 45 3.93 0.25 -3.25
C HIS A 45 2.51 0.37 -2.68
N SER A 46 1.74 -0.72 -2.63
CA SER A 46 0.42 -0.74 -1.96
C SER A 46 0.55 -0.41 -0.45
N ALA A 47 1.58 -0.94 0.23
CA ALA A 47 1.85 -0.59 1.62
C ALA A 47 2.21 0.90 1.82
N TYR A 48 2.96 1.48 0.88
CA TYR A 48 3.27 2.90 0.89
C TYR A 48 2.02 3.76 0.73
N PHE A 49 1.13 3.41 -0.21
CA PHE A 49 -0.14 4.11 -0.42
C PHE A 49 -1.09 3.99 0.77
N SER A 50 -1.19 2.81 1.38
CA SER A 50 -1.93 2.63 2.63
C SER A 50 -1.41 3.55 3.74
N SER A 51 -0.09 3.79 3.79
CA SER A 51 0.50 4.70 4.78
C SER A 51 0.14 6.17 4.50
N ILE A 52 0.07 6.56 3.23
CA ILE A 52 -0.38 7.90 2.82
C ILE A 52 -1.86 8.08 3.11
N ALA A 53 -2.71 7.10 2.78
CA ALA A 53 -4.14 7.12 3.06
C ALA A 53 -4.41 7.30 4.57
N SER A 54 -3.68 6.57 5.42
CA SER A 54 -3.74 6.77 6.88
C SER A 54 -3.39 8.21 7.29
N MET A 55 -2.38 8.81 6.67
CA MET A 55 -1.98 10.20 6.95
C MET A 55 -3.06 11.21 6.52
N ILE A 56 -3.70 10.99 5.36
CA ILE A 56 -4.81 11.80 4.86
C ILE A 56 -6.02 11.69 5.81
N ALA A 57 -6.33 10.49 6.29
CA ALA A 57 -7.43 10.28 7.22
C ALA A 57 -7.22 11.04 8.54
N ILE A 58 -5.98 11.01 9.05
CA ILE A 58 -5.61 11.76 10.25
C ILE A 58 -5.69 13.28 10.01
N ASP A 59 -5.23 13.78 8.86
CA ASP A 59 -5.35 15.22 8.52
C ASP A 59 -6.83 15.66 8.42
N ALA A 60 -7.68 14.86 7.80
CA ALA A 60 -9.12 15.11 7.71
C ALA A 60 -9.78 15.13 9.11
N GLU A 61 -9.40 14.18 9.97
CA GLU A 61 -9.84 14.16 11.36
C GLU A 61 -9.39 15.45 12.09
N GLU A 62 -8.10 15.80 12.03
CA GLU A 62 -7.57 16.99 12.71
C GLU A 62 -8.28 18.28 12.29
N ARG A 63 -8.58 18.44 11.01
CA ARG A 63 -9.36 19.58 10.49
C ARG A 63 -10.77 19.61 11.07
N ALA A 64 -11.45 18.47 11.14
CA ALA A 64 -12.77 18.38 11.75
C ALA A 64 -12.75 18.77 13.24
N TRP A 65 -11.72 18.34 13.98
CA TRP A 65 -11.52 18.74 15.38
C TRP A 65 -11.25 20.24 15.54
N LEU A 66 -10.43 20.82 14.67
CA LEU A 66 -10.10 22.24 14.70
C LEU A 66 -11.32 23.11 14.40
N GLU A 67 -12.06 22.81 13.33
CA GLU A 67 -13.25 23.58 12.95
C GLU A 67 -14.32 23.54 14.05
N LEU A 68 -14.54 22.36 14.63
CA LEU A 68 -15.44 22.18 15.77
C LEU A 68 -14.99 23.01 16.99
N GLY A 69 -13.69 23.07 17.27
CA GLY A 69 -13.13 23.83 18.38
C GLY A 69 -13.21 25.35 18.22
N GLU A 70 -13.09 25.85 16.99
CA GLU A 70 -13.11 27.28 16.68
C GLU A 70 -14.54 27.82 16.49
N THR A 71 -15.39 27.08 15.79
CA THR A 71 -16.70 27.55 15.33
C THR A 71 -17.86 26.89 16.10
N GLY A 72 -17.62 25.80 16.82
CA GLY A 72 -18.68 25.00 17.47
C GLY A 72 -19.54 24.21 16.48
N SER A 73 -19.15 24.18 15.22
CA SER A 73 -19.78 23.46 14.11
C SER A 73 -18.69 23.01 13.16
N TYR A 74 -18.96 21.98 12.36
CA TYR A 74 -18.09 21.52 11.30
C TYR A 74 -18.91 21.26 10.04
N SER A 75 -18.25 21.29 8.89
CA SER A 75 -18.87 20.98 7.59
C SER A 75 -18.06 19.91 6.88
N LEU A 76 -18.59 18.68 6.85
CA LEU A 76 -17.87 17.53 6.28
C LEU A 76 -17.51 17.74 4.81
N SER A 77 -18.40 18.35 4.03
CA SER A 77 -18.15 18.64 2.61
C SER A 77 -17.05 19.69 2.40
N ASP A 78 -16.92 20.65 3.32
CA ASP A 78 -15.85 21.66 3.22
C ASP A 78 -14.51 21.01 3.56
N ILE A 79 -14.46 20.22 4.64
CA ILE A 79 -13.28 19.44 5.04
C ILE A 79 -12.86 18.48 3.92
N GLU A 80 -13.79 17.72 3.33
CA GLU A 80 -13.54 16.86 2.17
C GLU A 80 -12.88 17.64 1.05
N SER A 81 -13.46 18.77 0.66
CA SER A 81 -12.96 19.57 -0.46
C SER A 81 -11.57 20.15 -0.18
N ASP A 82 -11.30 20.55 1.06
CA ASP A 82 -10.02 21.10 1.49
C ASP A 82 -8.92 20.03 1.54
N VAL A 83 -9.25 18.85 2.06
CA VAL A 83 -8.35 17.68 2.08
C VAL A 83 -8.06 17.23 0.66
N LEU A 84 -9.08 17.11 -0.20
CA LEU A 84 -8.91 16.78 -1.60
C LEU A 84 -8.05 17.82 -2.32
N ALA A 85 -8.26 19.11 -2.09
CA ALA A 85 -7.47 20.17 -2.71
C ALA A 85 -5.97 20.07 -2.34
N GLU A 86 -5.67 19.77 -1.08
CA GLU A 86 -4.30 19.63 -0.58
C GLU A 86 -3.61 18.36 -1.12
N TRP A 87 -4.31 17.23 -1.08
CA TRP A 87 -3.70 15.91 -1.32
C TRP A 87 -3.81 15.40 -2.76
N SER A 88 -4.74 15.92 -3.56
CA SER A 88 -5.00 15.47 -4.95
C SER A 88 -3.81 15.56 -5.88
N PHE A 89 -2.89 16.50 -5.65
CA PHE A 89 -1.75 16.73 -6.54
C PHE A 89 -0.50 15.95 -6.17
N THR A 90 -0.43 15.38 -4.97
CA THR A 90 0.88 15.08 -4.38
C THR A 90 1.19 13.59 -4.38
N ASN A 91 0.24 12.68 -4.09
CA ASN A 91 0.64 11.35 -3.61
C ASN A 91 -0.19 10.12 -4.02
N LEU A 92 -1.50 10.23 -4.27
CA LEU A 92 -2.35 9.08 -4.62
C LEU A 92 -3.02 9.28 -6.00
N PRO A 93 -2.90 8.31 -6.92
CA PRO A 93 -3.53 8.41 -8.24
C PRO A 93 -5.04 8.24 -8.12
N GLN A 94 -5.80 9.13 -8.76
CA GLN A 94 -7.28 9.12 -8.71
C GLN A 94 -7.79 9.07 -7.27
N LEU A 95 -7.18 9.88 -6.40
CA LEU A 95 -7.62 10.02 -5.02
C LEU A 95 -9.07 10.50 -4.96
N ASP A 96 -9.86 9.82 -4.15
CA ASP A 96 -11.17 10.25 -3.71
C ASP A 96 -11.25 10.12 -2.18
N VAL A 97 -12.03 11.01 -1.57
CA VAL A 97 -12.20 11.09 -0.12
C VAL A 97 -13.68 11.35 0.13
N GLU A 98 -14.31 10.42 0.84
CA GLU A 98 -15.70 10.51 1.26
C GLU A 98 -15.75 10.51 2.80
N ILE A 99 -16.37 11.51 3.39
CA ILE A 99 -16.51 11.66 4.83
C ILE A 99 -18.00 11.65 5.17
N SER A 100 -18.45 10.55 5.76
CA SER A 100 -19.86 10.35 6.10
C SER A 100 -20.10 10.34 7.60
N GLN A 101 -21.19 10.97 8.03
CA GLN A 101 -21.65 10.89 9.40
C GLN A 101 -22.44 9.58 9.61
N VAL A 102 -21.98 8.75 10.53
CA VAL A 102 -22.52 7.40 10.77
C VAL A 102 -23.60 7.40 11.83
N ALA A 103 -23.36 8.09 12.95
CA ALA A 103 -24.30 8.15 14.07
C ALA A 103 -24.02 9.35 14.97
N THR A 104 -25.04 9.77 15.73
CA THR A 104 -24.92 10.75 16.81
C THR A 104 -25.49 10.16 18.09
N GLY A 105 -24.71 10.15 19.17
CA GLY A 105 -25.15 9.59 20.45
C GLY A 105 -24.26 9.99 21.61
N ASN A 106 -24.86 10.21 22.79
CA ASN A 106 -24.16 10.47 24.06
C ASN A 106 -23.11 11.61 24.02
N GLY A 107 -23.35 12.66 23.22
CA GLY A 107 -22.42 13.79 23.09
C GLY A 107 -21.23 13.52 22.16
N TRP A 108 -21.29 12.47 21.33
CA TRP A 108 -20.31 12.18 20.28
C TRP A 108 -21.01 11.95 18.93
N ILE A 109 -20.24 12.14 17.86
CA ILE A 109 -20.59 11.91 16.47
C ILE A 109 -19.58 10.93 15.92
N ASP A 110 -20.06 9.77 15.45
CA ASP A 110 -19.22 8.80 14.74
C ASP A 110 -19.13 9.26 13.27
N VAL A 111 -17.91 9.43 12.77
CA VAL A 111 -17.61 9.85 11.39
C VAL A 111 -16.74 8.79 10.73
N ASP A 112 -17.16 8.32 9.55
CA ASP A 112 -16.38 7.43 8.71
C ASP A 112 -15.68 8.27 7.64
N ILE A 113 -14.36 8.17 7.60
CA ILE A 113 -13.49 8.76 6.58
C ILE A 113 -13.05 7.61 5.67
N GLU A 114 -13.59 7.59 4.47
CA GLU A 114 -13.26 6.61 3.44
C GLU A 114 -12.33 7.27 2.41
N ILE A 115 -11.20 6.62 2.16
CA ILE A 115 -10.19 7.07 1.22
C ILE A 115 -10.03 5.99 0.18
N SER A 116 -10.25 6.35 -1.09
CA SER A 116 -10.06 5.43 -2.20
C SER A 116 -9.05 5.99 -3.20
N TRP A 117 -8.30 5.09 -3.82
CA TRP A 117 -7.37 5.44 -4.90
C TRP A 117 -7.34 4.33 -5.95
N ALA A 118 -7.10 4.70 -7.20
CA ALA A 118 -7.02 3.75 -8.30
C ALA A 118 -5.66 3.83 -9.01
N ASP A 119 -4.87 2.75 -8.92
CA ASP A 119 -3.60 2.61 -9.65
C ASP A 119 -3.82 1.88 -10.99
N SER A 120 -3.98 2.68 -12.06
CA SER A 120 -4.20 2.19 -13.42
C SER A 120 -3.01 1.40 -14.01
N ARG A 121 -1.86 1.32 -13.31
CA ARG A 121 -0.68 0.58 -13.78
C ARG A 121 -0.78 -0.92 -13.48
N PHE A 122 -1.60 -1.31 -12.51
CA PHE A 122 -1.66 -2.68 -12.02
C PHE A 122 -3.07 -3.30 -12.00
N GLY A 123 -4.14 -2.49 -12.15
CA GLY A 123 -5.54 -2.95 -12.16
C GLY A 123 -6.28 -2.75 -13.48
N LEU A 124 -7.40 -3.45 -13.63
CA LEU A 124 -8.46 -3.06 -14.56
C LEU A 124 -9.17 -1.80 -13.99
N ALA A 125 -9.93 -1.07 -14.80
CA ALA A 125 -10.51 0.23 -14.42
C ALA A 125 -11.46 0.23 -13.20
N ASP A 126 -11.70 -0.94 -12.58
CA ASP A 126 -12.61 -1.18 -11.44
C ASP A 126 -11.87 -1.70 -10.19
N ASP A 127 -10.54 -1.86 -10.24
CA ASP A 127 -9.72 -2.29 -9.10
C ASP A 127 -9.23 -1.07 -8.29
N ALA A 128 -10.14 -0.28 -7.74
CA ALA A 128 -9.79 0.75 -6.77
C ALA A 128 -9.39 0.08 -5.45
N GLU A 129 -8.24 0.47 -4.90
CA GLU A 129 -7.88 0.09 -3.53
C GLU A 129 -8.56 1.07 -2.56
N GLU A 130 -9.22 0.52 -1.56
CA GLU A 130 -10.01 1.26 -0.58
C GLU A 130 -9.36 1.15 0.81
N PHE A 131 -9.32 2.27 1.53
CA PHE A 131 -8.91 2.36 2.92
C PHE A 131 -9.97 3.11 3.73
N ALA A 132 -10.67 2.39 4.59
CA ALA A 132 -11.65 2.95 5.50
C ALA A 132 -11.04 3.24 6.88
N TYR A 133 -11.22 4.46 7.37
CA TYR A 133 -10.80 4.91 8.69
C TYR A 133 -12.00 5.50 9.46
N ARG A 134 -12.37 4.87 10.57
CA ARG A 134 -13.47 5.33 11.43
C ARG A 134 -12.94 6.15 12.60
N THR A 135 -13.47 7.35 12.79
CA THR A 135 -13.13 8.22 13.92
C THR A 135 -14.37 8.75 14.66
N ARG A 136 -14.14 9.36 15.81
CA ARG A 136 -15.17 9.91 16.69
C ARG A 136 -14.90 11.38 16.99
N LEU A 137 -15.88 12.22 16.71
CA LEU A 137 -15.87 13.64 17.04
C LEU A 137 -16.79 13.92 18.25
N PRO A 138 -16.46 14.86 19.15
CA PRO A 138 -17.38 15.30 20.18
C PRO A 138 -18.50 16.15 19.57
N VAL A 139 -19.68 16.14 20.20
CA VAL A 139 -20.74 17.09 19.89
C VAL A 139 -20.40 18.38 20.64
N ALA A 140 -20.44 19.52 19.93
CA ALA A 140 -20.25 20.82 20.57
C ALA A 140 -21.25 21.04 21.73
N PRO A 141 -20.83 21.66 22.86
CA PRO A 141 -21.70 21.94 24.00
C PRO A 141 -22.78 22.97 23.71
#